data_AF-A0A1M4M3C0-F1
#
_entry.id   AF-A0A1M4M3C0-F1
#
_cell.length_a   1.000
_cell.length_b   1.000
_cell.length_c   1.000
_cell.angle_alpha   90.00
_cell.angle_beta   90.00
_cell.angle_gamma   90.00
#
_symmetry.space_group_name_H-M   'P 1'
#
loop_
_entity.id
_entity.type
_entity.pdbx_description
1 polymer ?
#
loop_
_entity_poly.entity_id
_entity_poly.type
_entity_poly.pdbx_seq_one_letter_code
_entity_poly.pdbx_strand_id
1 'polypeptide(L)'
;MIALEKAALDKNIRIFAVGNAPTALFTLKRLIEEGKTKPDLIIGVPVGFVGAAESKESIRDLGIPYIITRGRKGGSTVAAAIINALLYMM
;
A
#
# COMPACT_ATOMS: atom_id res chain seq x y z
N MET A 1 -5.51 -7.03 8.71
CA MET A 1 -4.45 -8.03 8.45
C MET A 1 -4.99 -9.17 7.60
N ILE A 2 -5.95 -9.97 8.11
CA ILE A 2 -6.53 -11.14 7.41
C ILE A 2 -7.00 -10.83 5.98
N ALA A 3 -7.69 -9.71 5.76
CA ALA A 3 -8.14 -9.32 4.42
C ALA A 3 -6.99 -9.14 3.42
N LEU A 4 -5.86 -8.61 3.89
CA LEU A 4 -4.68 -8.40 3.06
C LEU A 4 -3.97 -9.72 2.76
N GLU A 5 -3.88 -10.62 3.75
CA GLU A 5 -3.33 -11.97 3.52
C GLU A 5 -4.16 -12.73 2.50
N LYS A 6 -5.49 -12.66 2.59
CA LYS A 6 -6.39 -13.24 1.59
C LYS A 6 -6.16 -12.63 0.21
N ALA A 7 -6.08 -11.29 0.12
CA ALA A 7 -5.86 -10.59 -1.14
C ALA A 7 -4.49 -10.91 -1.76
N ALA A 8 -3.44 -11.03 -0.94
CA ALA A 8 -2.09 -11.34 -1.39
C ALA A 8 -1.95 -12.73 -2.02
N LEU A 9 -2.80 -13.68 -1.62
CA LEU A 9 -2.85 -15.02 -2.20
C LEU A 9 -3.62 -15.08 -3.53
N ASP A 10 -4.40 -14.05 -3.87
CA ASP A 10 -5.06 -13.96 -5.16
C ASP A 10 -4.11 -13.39 -6.21
N LYS A 11 -3.72 -14.24 -7.18
CA LYS A 11 -2.78 -13.88 -8.25
C LYS A 11 -3.31 -12.79 -9.19
N ASN A 12 -4.61 -12.52 -9.19
CA ASN A 12 -5.21 -11.46 -10.00
C ASN A 12 -5.07 -10.08 -9.35
N ILE A 13 -4.80 -10.02 -8.04
CA ILE A 13 -4.62 -8.76 -7.33
C ILE A 13 -3.16 -8.33 -7.44
N ARG A 14 -2.91 -7.35 -8.31
CA ARG A 14 -1.56 -6.83 -8.58
C ARG A 14 -1.34 -5.41 -8.10
N ILE A 15 -2.39 -4.66 -7.76
CA ILE A 15 -2.30 -3.29 -7.23
C ILE A 15 -2.90 -3.26 -5.83
N PHE A 16 -2.16 -2.70 -4.86
CA PHE A 16 -2.61 -2.58 -3.48
C PHE A 16 -2.74 -1.11 -3.09
N ALA A 17 -3.95 -0.71 -2.70
CA ALA A 17 -4.23 0.64 -2.20
C ALA A 17 -4.56 0.62 -0.71
N VAL A 18 -3.70 1.24 0.11
CA VAL A 18 -3.81 1.30 1.56
C VAL A 18 -3.97 2.75 1.99
N GLY A 19 -5.19 3.14 2.33
CA GLY A 19 -5.51 4.52 2.73
C GLY A 19 -5.73 4.75 4.23
N ASN A 20 -5.89 3.69 5.04
CA ASN A 20 -6.21 3.84 6.47
C ASN A 20 -5.20 3.14 7.37
N ALA A 21 -5.15 1.81 7.37
CA ALA A 21 -4.41 1.04 8.36
C ALA A 21 -2.90 0.96 8.06
N PRO A 22 -2.00 1.55 8.88
CA PRO A 22 -0.55 1.41 8.71
C PRO A 22 -0.07 -0.04 8.79
N THR A 23 -0.72 -0.84 9.65
CA THR A 23 -0.43 -2.28 9.81
C THR A 23 -0.64 -3.08 8.54
N ALA A 24 -1.52 -2.63 7.62
CA ALA A 24 -1.67 -3.26 6.32
C ALA A 24 -0.42 -3.07 5.44
N LEU A 25 0.24 -1.91 5.47
CA LEU A 25 1.50 -1.73 4.74
C LEU A 25 2.62 -2.60 5.31
N PHE A 26 2.76 -2.69 6.64
CA PHE A 26 3.73 -3.59 7.26
C PHE A 26 3.47 -5.05 6.89
N THR A 27 2.21 -5.46 6.83
CA THR A 27 1.85 -6.82 6.42
C THR A 27 2.14 -7.05 4.95
N LEU A 28 1.83 -6.08 4.08
CA LEU A 28 2.12 -6.17 2.67
C LEU A 28 3.61 -6.35 2.45
N LYS A 29 4.44 -5.53 3.12
CA LYS A 29 5.89 -5.64 3.13
C LYS A 29 6.35 -7.04 3.51
N ARG A 30 5.90 -7.56 4.65
CA ARG A 30 6.24 -8.91 5.11
C ARG A 30 5.88 -9.97 4.06
N LEU A 31 4.69 -9.90 3.47
CA LEU A 31 4.23 -10.87 2.47
C LEU A 31 5.04 -10.79 1.16
N ILE A 32 5.52 -9.60 0.79
CA ILE A 32 6.43 -9.40 -0.34
C ILE A 32 7.79 -10.02 -0.04
N GLU A 33 8.36 -9.76 1.14
CA GLU A 33 9.65 -10.30 1.58
C GLU A 33 9.62 -11.84 1.72
N GLU A 34 8.47 -12.40 2.13
CA GLU A 34 8.22 -13.85 2.16
C GLU A 34 7.97 -14.45 0.75
N GLY A 35 7.95 -13.63 -0.31
CA GLY A 35 7.73 -14.08 -1.69
C GLY A 35 6.30 -14.54 -1.98
N LYS A 36 5.33 -14.24 -1.10
CA LYS A 36 3.93 -14.68 -1.24
C LYS A 36 3.15 -13.83 -2.24
N THR A 37 3.57 -12.60 -2.48
CA THR A 37 2.94 -11.70 -3.45
C THR A 37 3.98 -10.80 -4.10
N LYS A 38 3.73 -10.38 -5.34
CA LYS A 38 4.57 -9.45 -6.11
C LYS A 38 3.69 -8.39 -6.79
N PRO A 39 3.31 -7.33 -6.07
CA PRO A 39 2.54 -6.22 -6.63
C PRO A 39 3.25 -5.51 -7.78
N ASP A 40 2.47 -4.95 -8.70
CA ASP A 40 2.93 -3.99 -9.70
C ASP A 40 2.99 -2.56 -9.16
N LEU A 41 2.11 -2.24 -8.22
CA LEU A 41 2.00 -0.91 -7.65
C LEU A 41 1.48 -0.98 -6.21
N ILE A 42 2.09 -0.18 -5.34
CA ILE A 42 1.64 0.04 -3.96
C ILE A 42 1.27 1.52 -3.77
N ILE A 43 0.00 1.79 -3.48
CA ILE A 43 -0.46 3.11 -3.04
C ILE A 43 -0.52 3.09 -1.52
N GLY A 44 0.55 3.55 -0.88
CA GLY A 44 0.73 3.57 0.57
C GLY A 44 0.44 4.94 1.14
N VAL A 45 -0.82 5.26 1.40
CA VAL A 45 -1.23 6.54 1.97
C VAL A 45 -2.06 6.39 3.27
N PRO A 46 -1.73 5.49 4.21
CA PRO A 46 -2.41 5.46 5.50
C PRO A 46 -2.26 6.79 6.24
N VAL A 47 -3.35 7.25 6.84
CA VAL A 47 -3.37 8.37 7.78
C VAL A 47 -3.20 7.85 9.19
N GLY A 48 -2.47 8.57 10.03
CA GLY A 48 -2.38 8.20 11.44
C GLY A 48 -1.19 8.82 12.13
N PHE A 49 -1.25 8.83 13.46
CA PHE A 49 -0.17 9.34 14.31
C PHE A 49 0.82 8.26 14.75
N VAL A 50 0.43 6.99 14.65
CA VAL A 50 1.24 5.84 15.09
C VAL A 50 1.48 4.93 13.90
N GLY A 51 2.75 4.71 13.56
CA GLY A 51 3.17 3.79 12.50
C GLY A 51 2.87 4.25 11.06
N ALA A 52 2.14 5.35 10.85
CA ALA A 52 1.78 5.80 9.51
C ALA A 52 3.01 6.26 8.72
N ALA A 53 3.89 7.06 9.33
CA ALA A 53 5.10 7.53 8.67
C ALA A 53 6.05 6.36 8.39
N GLU A 54 6.28 5.52 9.41
CA GLU A 54 7.19 4.39 9.39
C GLU A 54 6.74 3.32 8.38
N SER A 55 5.44 3.00 8.34
CA SER A 55 4.90 2.02 7.39
C SER A 55 5.07 2.46 5.94
N LYS A 56 4.92 3.75 5.64
CA LYS A 56 5.11 4.30 4.29
C LYS A 56 6.56 4.34 3.87
N GLU A 57 7.49 4.65 4.78
CA GLU A 57 8.92 4.55 4.48
C GLU A 57 9.36 3.10 4.30
N SER A 58 8.76 2.15 5.04
CA SER A 58 9.17 0.75 5.03
C SER A 58 9.10 0.06 3.66
N ILE A 59 8.25 0.55 2.75
CA ILE A 59 8.04 -0.05 1.42
C ILE A 59 8.94 0.54 0.32
N ARG A 60 9.70 1.60 0.60
CA ARG A 60 10.48 2.32 -0.42
C ARG A 60 11.62 1.50 -1.01
N ASP A 61 12.18 0.57 -0.23
CA ASP A 61 13.33 -0.24 -0.62
C ASP A 61 12.94 -1.61 -1.22
N LEU A 62 11.64 -1.85 -1.45
CA LEU A 62 11.15 -3.14 -1.96
C LEU A 62 11.33 -3.33 -3.47
N GLY A 63 11.84 -2.32 -4.20
CA GLY A 63 12.00 -2.38 -5.66
C GLY A 63 10.68 -2.48 -6.43
N ILE A 64 9.54 -2.19 -5.79
CA ILE A 64 8.20 -2.18 -6.39
C ILE A 64 7.79 -0.71 -6.57
N PRO A 65 7.18 -0.32 -7.71
CA PRO A 65 6.62 1.02 -7.88
C PRO A 65 5.65 1.40 -6.75
N TYR A 66 5.78 2.62 -6.22
CA TYR A 66 4.95 3.08 -5.12
C TYR A 66 4.52 4.54 -5.26
N ILE A 67 3.39 4.87 -4.65
CA ILE A 67 2.93 6.23 -4.41
C ILE A 67 2.64 6.36 -2.91
N ILE A 68 3.35 7.26 -2.23
CA ILE A 68 3.19 7.51 -0.80
C ILE A 68 3.04 9.00 -0.51
N THR A 69 2.36 9.31 0.59
CA THR A 69 2.40 10.63 1.23
C THR A 69 3.44 10.61 2.34
N ARG A 70 4.13 11.71 2.60
CA ARG A 70 5.10 11.79 3.72
C ARG A 70 4.43 12.07 5.07
N GLY A 71 5.06 11.64 6.16
CA GLY A 71 4.62 11.91 7.53
C GLY A 71 3.28 11.27 7.89
N ARG A 72 2.43 11.96 8.66
CA ARG A 72 1.16 11.43 9.20
C ARG A 72 -0.07 11.58 8.33
N LYS A 73 -0.01 12.40 7.27
CA LYS A 73 -1.15 12.67 6.37
C LYS A 73 -1.37 11.49 5.43
N GLY A 74 -2.60 11.34 4.95
CA GLY A 74 -3.04 10.23 4.11
C GLY A 74 -4.56 10.15 4.09
N GLY A 75 -5.10 8.96 3.84
CA GLY A 75 -6.54 8.68 3.91
C GLY A 75 -7.03 7.86 2.72
N SER A 76 -8.15 7.17 2.91
CA SER A 76 -8.83 6.44 1.84
C SER A 76 -9.26 7.35 0.69
N THR A 77 -9.62 8.60 0.98
CA THR A 77 -9.92 9.62 -0.05
C THR A 77 -8.71 9.94 -0.92
N VAL A 78 -7.52 10.03 -0.33
CA VAL A 78 -6.27 10.22 -1.07
C VAL A 78 -5.95 8.99 -1.92
N ALA A 79 -6.11 7.79 -1.37
CA ALA A 79 -5.90 6.54 -2.12
C ALA A 79 -6.84 6.45 -3.34
N ALA A 80 -8.14 6.74 -3.15
CA ALA A 80 -9.12 6.74 -4.22
C ALA A 80 -8.83 7.83 -5.27
N ALA A 81 -8.43 9.03 -4.85
CA ALA A 81 -8.05 10.10 -5.76
C ALA A 81 -6.85 9.71 -6.65
N ILE A 82 -5.84 9.02 -6.09
CA ILE A 82 -4.69 8.51 -6.85
C ILE A 82 -5.15 7.48 -7.88
N ILE A 83 -5.98 6.51 -7.49
CA ILE A 83 -6.54 5.52 -8.41
C ILE A 83 -7.32 6.20 -9.54
N ASN A 84 -8.20 7.15 -9.22
CA ASN A 84 -8.97 7.88 -10.22
C ASN A 84 -8.06 8.66 -11.19
N ALA A 85 -7.02 9.32 -10.67
CA ALA A 85 -6.06 10.03 -11.52
C ALA A 85 -5.34 9.07 -12.47
N LEU A 86 -4.92 7.89 -12.01
CA LEU A 86 -4.32 6.87 -12.87
C LEU A 86 -5.28 6.40 -13.96
N LEU A 87 -6.56 6.19 -13.62
CA LEU A 87 -7.59 5.79 -14.58
C LEU A 87 -7.84 6.85 -15.66
N TYR A 88 -7.74 8.15 -15.34
CA TYR A 88 -7.86 9.23 -16.33
C TYR A 88 -6.67 9.35 -17.27
N MET A 89 -5.52 8.76 -16.92
CA MET A 89 -4.30 8.80 -17.72
C MET A 89 -4.14 7.58 -18.64
N MET A 90 -5.09 6.64 -18.59
CA MET A 90 -5.17 5.47 -19.46
C MET A 90 -5.98 5.79 -20.73
#